data_AF-A0A8C8VQ89-F1
#
_entry.id   AF-A0A8C8VQ89-F1
#
_cell.length_a   1.000
_cell.length_b   1.000
_cell.length_c   1.000
_cell.angle_alpha   90.00
_cell.angle_beta   90.00
_cell.angle_gamma   90.00
#
_symmetry.space_group_name_H-M   'P 1'
#
loop_
_entity.id
_entity.type
_entity.pdbx_description
1 polymer ?
#
loop_
_entity_poly.entity_id
_entity_poly.type
_entity_poly.pdbx_seq_one_letter_code
_entity_poly.pdbx_strand_id
1 'polypeptide(L)'
;MRRCKKSLVSATELSPAVLEKRRRRKYEKERKRRRKKELKMKEKMEKKGAQEVAAAVEPQHAEEESKGVIIFNRVEVCEKEELSKIERKREKRKRVKGNLTPLTGKNYKQLLSRLEARKSKLEKLKDKDQEKAQELENKMKWTNVLYKAEGVKIRDDEERLKAALKHKEKRKAQRQKQWEKRTEHVVEKMQQRQDKRRRNIRKKKVTKMEHKMEKARKKGRILPKDLEKAGVK
;
A
#
# COMPACT_ATOMS: atom_id res chain seq x y z
N MET A 1 8.10 -29.83 5.37
CA MET A 1 8.27 -29.20 6.71
C MET A 1 9.75 -28.97 7.00
N ARG A 2 10.25 -27.73 7.01
CA ARG A 2 11.66 -27.45 7.37
C ARG A 2 11.71 -26.85 8.77
N ARG A 3 12.07 -27.67 9.77
CA ARG A 3 12.32 -27.22 11.15
C ARG A 3 13.53 -26.28 11.14
N CYS A 4 13.28 -25.01 11.47
CA CYS A 4 14.33 -24.03 11.67
C CYS A 4 15.15 -24.45 12.90
N LYS A 5 16.41 -24.87 12.70
CA LYS A 5 17.37 -25.12 13.78
C LYS A 5 17.57 -23.82 14.55
N LYS A 6 16.91 -23.71 15.70
CA LYS A 6 17.09 -22.64 16.66
C LYS A 6 18.48 -22.83 17.25
N SER A 7 19.41 -21.95 16.92
CA SER A 7 20.72 -21.93 17.56
C SER A 7 20.53 -21.80 19.07
N LEU A 8 20.90 -22.85 19.79
CA LEU A 8 21.13 -22.84 21.23
C LEU A 8 22.39 -22.01 21.47
N VAL A 9 22.24 -20.70 21.51
CA VAL A 9 23.23 -19.84 22.16
C VAL A 9 22.96 -19.99 23.66
N SER A 10 23.94 -20.54 24.36
CA SER A 10 23.95 -20.75 25.81
C SER A 10 23.50 -19.49 26.55
N ALA A 11 22.63 -19.66 27.54
CA ALA A 11 22.01 -18.57 28.29
C ALA A 11 22.98 -17.82 29.23
N THR A 12 24.26 -18.20 29.25
CA THR A 12 25.27 -17.78 30.22
C THR A 12 26.12 -16.57 29.80
N GLU A 13 25.99 -16.04 28.57
CA GLU A 13 26.84 -14.92 28.09
C GLU A 13 26.09 -13.62 27.75
N LEU A 14 24.79 -13.54 28.04
CA LEU A 14 24.03 -12.30 27.82
C LEU A 14 24.06 -11.44 29.08
N SER A 15 24.62 -10.23 28.96
CA SER A 15 24.60 -9.19 30.00
C SER A 15 23.22 -9.09 30.68
N PRO A 16 23.15 -8.92 32.01
CA PRO A 16 21.89 -8.95 32.78
C PRO A 16 20.84 -7.97 32.24
N ALA A 17 21.26 -6.82 31.71
CA ALA A 17 20.39 -5.84 31.08
C ALA A 17 19.68 -6.36 29.81
N VAL A 18 20.32 -7.23 29.04
CA VAL A 18 19.74 -7.85 27.83
C VAL A 18 18.74 -8.94 28.22
N LEU A 19 19.01 -9.70 29.28
CA LEU A 19 18.08 -10.69 29.83
C LEU A 19 16.82 -10.01 30.38
N GLU A 20 16.96 -8.90 31.11
CA GLU A 20 15.83 -8.14 31.64
C GLU A 20 14.94 -7.57 30.52
N LYS A 21 15.54 -6.95 29.48
CA LYS A 21 14.81 -6.50 28.29
C LYS A 21 14.07 -7.64 27.60
N ARG A 22 14.64 -8.85 27.58
CA ARG A 22 14.01 -10.04 26.99
C ARG A 22 12.85 -10.55 27.86
N ARG A 23 12.96 -10.50 29.18
CA ARG A 23 11.87 -10.82 30.13
C ARG A 23 10.72 -9.83 29.99
N ARG A 24 11.00 -8.53 29.97
CA ARG A 24 9.99 -7.46 29.73
C ARG A 24 9.26 -7.67 28.39
N ARG A 25 9.98 -7.96 27.30
CA ARG A 25 9.39 -8.24 25.98
C ARG A 25 8.53 -9.50 25.96
N LYS A 26 8.90 -10.55 26.70
CA LYS A 26 8.08 -11.77 26.84
C LYS A 26 6.78 -11.47 27.59
N TYR A 27 6.88 -10.78 28.73
CA TYR A 27 5.73 -10.39 29.55
C TYR A 27 4.75 -9.49 28.78
N GLU A 28 5.25 -8.48 28.06
CA GLU A 28 4.42 -7.59 27.25
C GLU A 28 3.69 -8.34 26.11
N LYS A 29 4.38 -9.29 25.45
CA LYS A 29 3.77 -10.15 24.42
C LYS A 29 2.68 -11.03 25.01
N GLU A 30 2.87 -11.54 26.22
CA GLU A 30 1.89 -12.37 26.90
C GLU A 30 0.66 -11.55 27.30
N ARG A 31 0.85 -10.36 27.87
CA ARG A 31 -0.23 -9.40 28.17
C ARG A 31 -1.05 -9.06 26.93
N LYS A 32 -0.39 -8.77 25.80
CA LYS A 32 -1.06 -8.52 24.50
C LYS A 32 -1.81 -9.74 23.97
N ARG A 33 -1.29 -10.96 24.18
CA ARG A 33 -1.97 -12.22 23.82
C ARG A 33 -3.22 -12.46 24.67
N ARG A 34 -3.16 -12.22 25.99
CA ARG A 34 -4.31 -12.35 26.90
C ARG A 34 -5.44 -11.40 26.50
N ARG A 35 -5.13 -10.10 26.30
CA ARG A 35 -6.09 -9.10 25.80
C ARG A 35 -6.74 -9.48 24.47
N LYS A 36 -5.97 -10.00 23.51
CA LYS A 36 -6.53 -10.46 22.23
C LYS A 36 -7.46 -11.66 22.38
N LYS A 37 -7.16 -12.59 23.30
CA LYS A 37 -8.04 -13.73 23.60
C LYS A 37 -9.33 -13.26 24.26
N GLU A 38 -9.25 -12.34 25.22
CA GLU A 38 -10.41 -11.74 25.88
C GLU A 38 -11.33 -11.01 24.88
N LEU A 39 -10.75 -10.17 24.01
CA LEU A 39 -11.52 -9.49 22.96
C LEU A 39 -12.17 -10.49 21.98
N LYS A 40 -11.46 -11.55 21.60
CA LYS A 40 -12.01 -12.60 20.72
C LYS A 40 -13.12 -13.40 21.39
N MET A 41 -13.03 -13.62 22.71
CA MET A 41 -14.10 -14.27 23.47
C MET A 41 -15.31 -13.34 23.61
N LYS A 42 -15.11 -12.04 23.89
CA LYS A 42 -16.19 -11.04 23.90
C LYS A 42 -16.90 -10.94 22.55
N GLU A 43 -16.15 -10.82 21.46
CA GLU A 43 -16.71 -10.79 20.09
C GLU A 43 -17.49 -12.07 19.75
N LYS A 44 -17.04 -13.24 20.24
CA LYS A 44 -17.77 -14.51 20.08
C LYS A 44 -19.04 -14.55 20.92
N MET A 45 -19.03 -14.01 22.14
CA MET A 45 -20.22 -13.94 22.99
C MET A 45 -21.22 -12.93 22.42
N GLU A 46 -20.76 -11.79 21.89
CA GLU A 46 -21.60 -10.81 21.20
C GLU A 46 -22.19 -11.38 19.91
N LYS A 47 -21.41 -12.15 19.13
CA LYS A 47 -21.92 -12.83 17.92
C LYS A 47 -22.90 -13.95 18.23
N LYS A 48 -22.69 -14.69 19.32
CA LYS A 48 -23.65 -15.71 19.78
C LYS A 48 -24.92 -15.06 20.33
N GLY A 49 -24.80 -13.98 21.11
CA GLY A 49 -25.94 -13.19 21.56
C GLY A 49 -26.71 -12.56 20.40
N ALA A 50 -26.02 -12.06 19.37
CA ALA A 50 -26.67 -11.55 18.16
C ALA A 50 -27.35 -12.65 17.34
N GLN A 51 -26.84 -13.90 17.36
CA GLN A 51 -27.51 -15.05 16.74
C GLN A 51 -28.71 -15.55 17.54
N GLU A 52 -28.69 -15.51 18.88
CA GLU A 52 -29.87 -15.81 19.70
C GLU A 52 -30.96 -14.74 19.57
N VAL A 53 -30.58 -13.46 19.47
CA VAL A 53 -31.56 -12.37 19.27
C VAL A 53 -32.11 -12.36 17.84
N ALA A 54 -31.33 -12.79 16.83
CA ALA A 54 -31.82 -12.96 15.46
C ALA A 54 -32.67 -14.24 15.26
N ALA A 55 -32.58 -15.23 16.16
CA ALA A 55 -33.43 -16.42 16.14
C ALA A 55 -34.76 -16.23 16.89
N ALA A 56 -34.90 -15.15 17.69
CA ALA A 56 -36.11 -14.82 18.45
C ALA A 56 -37.01 -13.77 17.75
N VAL A 57 -36.63 -13.30 16.55
CA VAL A 57 -37.46 -12.40 15.72
C VAL A 57 -37.57 -13.02 14.33
N GLU A 58 -38.60 -13.83 14.13
CA GLU A 58 -39.08 -14.20 12.79
C GLU A 58 -39.51 -12.94 12.03
N PRO A 59 -39.17 -12.84 10.73
CA PRO A 59 -39.99 -12.14 9.78
C PRO A 59 -40.52 -13.13 8.75
N GLN A 60 -41.81 -13.43 8.87
CA GLN A 60 -42.65 -13.77 7.74
C GLN A 60 -42.71 -12.55 6.83
N HIS A 61 -42.22 -12.67 5.60
CA HIS A 61 -42.82 -12.06 4.41
C HIS A 61 -42.12 -12.63 3.17
N ALA A 62 -42.92 -13.35 2.39
CA ALA A 62 -42.56 -13.83 1.07
C ALA A 62 -42.49 -12.63 0.10
N GLU A 63 -41.32 -12.40 -0.45
CA GLU A 63 -41.16 -11.84 -1.80
C GLU A 63 -40.26 -12.79 -2.58
N GLU A 64 -40.86 -13.47 -3.55
CA GLU A 64 -40.16 -14.25 -4.55
C GLU A 64 -39.43 -13.30 -5.51
N GLU A 65 -38.26 -12.82 -5.09
CA GLU A 65 -37.26 -12.39 -6.08
C GLU A 65 -36.57 -13.64 -6.62
N SER A 66 -36.78 -13.88 -7.91
CA SER A 66 -36.21 -14.97 -8.69
C SER A 66 -34.69 -14.98 -8.55
N LYS A 67 -34.20 -15.78 -7.59
CA LYS A 67 -32.80 -16.18 -7.50
C LYS A 67 -32.53 -17.04 -8.73
N GLY A 68 -32.01 -16.43 -9.79
CA GLY A 68 -31.64 -17.12 -11.02
C GLY A 68 -30.80 -18.35 -10.68
N VAL A 69 -31.42 -19.52 -10.85
CA VAL A 69 -30.77 -20.81 -10.65
C VAL A 69 -29.82 -20.97 -11.82
N ILE A 70 -28.52 -20.87 -11.56
CA ILE A 70 -27.49 -21.22 -12.55
C ILE A 70 -27.48 -22.75 -12.65
N ILE A 71 -28.31 -23.28 -13.52
CA ILE A 71 -28.25 -24.69 -13.93
C ILE A 71 -27.09 -24.81 -14.91
N PHE A 72 -26.21 -25.79 -14.70
CA PHE A 72 -24.91 -25.99 -15.35
C PHE A 72 -24.91 -26.02 -16.90
N ASN A 73 -26.06 -25.87 -17.57
CA ASN A 73 -26.15 -25.84 -19.03
C ASN A 73 -27.11 -24.80 -19.62
N ARG A 74 -27.77 -23.95 -18.81
CA ARG A 74 -28.66 -22.88 -19.32
C ARG A 74 -28.32 -21.57 -18.62
N VAL A 75 -27.57 -20.73 -19.34
CA VAL A 75 -27.35 -19.35 -18.95
C VAL A 75 -28.53 -18.54 -19.46
N GLU A 76 -29.55 -18.38 -18.63
CA GLU A 76 -30.55 -17.33 -18.85
C GLU A 76 -29.90 -16.01 -18.44
N VAL A 77 -29.39 -15.29 -19.45
CA VAL A 77 -28.99 -13.90 -19.29
C VAL A 77 -30.28 -13.14 -19.02
N CYS A 78 -30.58 -12.88 -17.75
CA CYS A 78 -31.58 -11.89 -17.39
C CYS A 78 -31.19 -10.59 -18.10
N GLU A 79 -32.00 -10.20 -19.09
CA GLU A 79 -31.91 -8.94 -19.82
C GLU A 79 -32.11 -7.76 -18.84
N LYS A 80 -31.08 -7.44 -18.07
CA LYS A 80 -30.76 -6.04 -17.87
C LYS A 80 -30.28 -5.57 -19.22
N GLU A 81 -31.24 -5.21 -20.09
CA GLU A 81 -31.04 -4.69 -21.43
C GLU A 81 -29.68 -4.00 -21.49
N GLU A 82 -28.78 -4.53 -22.32
CA GLU A 82 -27.51 -3.87 -22.55
C GLU A 82 -27.79 -2.60 -23.36
N LEU A 83 -28.35 -1.58 -22.70
CA LEU A 83 -28.72 -0.30 -23.27
C LEU A 83 -27.58 0.13 -24.19
N SER A 84 -27.93 0.48 -25.42
CA SER A 84 -26.96 0.87 -26.43
C SER A 84 -26.06 1.96 -25.85
N LYS A 85 -24.82 2.08 -26.34
CA LYS A 85 -23.89 3.14 -25.88
C LYS A 85 -24.54 4.54 -25.95
N ILE A 86 -25.55 4.71 -26.81
CA ILE A 86 -26.34 5.92 -27.01
C ILE A 86 -27.36 6.12 -25.88
N GLU A 87 -28.15 5.09 -25.53
CA GLU A 87 -29.09 5.13 -24.40
C GLU A 87 -28.37 5.41 -23.09
N ARG A 88 -27.26 4.72 -22.81
CA ARG A 88 -26.45 4.97 -21.58
C ARG A 88 -25.95 6.41 -21.49
N LYS A 89 -25.65 7.05 -22.63
CA LYS A 89 -25.27 8.48 -22.67
C LYS A 89 -26.48 9.37 -22.42
N ARG A 90 -27.65 9.04 -22.97
CA ARG A 90 -28.90 9.78 -22.75
C ARG A 90 -29.31 9.72 -21.27
N GLU A 91 -29.27 8.56 -20.65
CA GLU A 91 -29.56 8.42 -19.21
C GLU A 91 -28.60 9.22 -18.32
N LYS A 92 -27.30 9.20 -18.63
CA LYS A 92 -26.32 10.02 -17.91
C LYS A 92 -26.60 11.51 -18.04
N ARG A 93 -27.10 11.98 -19.20
CA ARG A 93 -27.53 13.36 -19.39
C ARG A 93 -28.79 13.67 -18.58
N LYS A 94 -29.77 12.76 -18.54
CA LYS A 94 -30.99 12.90 -17.72
C LYS A 94 -30.67 12.99 -16.22
N ARG A 95 -29.64 12.30 -15.75
CA ARG A 95 -29.17 12.36 -14.35
C ARG A 95 -28.46 13.67 -13.98
N VAL A 96 -28.11 14.52 -14.95
CA VAL A 96 -27.42 15.79 -14.67
C VAL A 96 -28.46 16.88 -14.42
N LYS A 97 -28.52 17.35 -13.18
CA LYS A 97 -29.40 18.44 -12.73
C LYS A 97 -28.87 19.77 -13.28
N GLY A 98 -29.74 20.54 -13.94
CA GLY A 98 -29.42 21.88 -14.43
C GLY A 98 -28.28 21.95 -15.45
N ASN A 99 -28.03 20.87 -16.21
CA ASN A 99 -26.94 20.74 -17.19
C ASN A 99 -25.51 20.91 -16.61
N LEU A 100 -25.37 21.03 -15.28
CA LEU A 100 -24.08 21.24 -14.63
C LEU A 100 -23.56 19.92 -14.06
N THR A 101 -22.52 19.37 -14.68
CA THR A 101 -21.90 18.14 -14.17
C THR A 101 -21.25 18.40 -12.80
N PRO A 102 -21.53 17.60 -11.77
CA PRO A 102 -20.98 17.86 -10.44
C PRO A 102 -19.47 17.59 -10.41
N LEU A 103 -18.73 18.43 -9.67
CA LEU A 103 -17.27 18.29 -9.55
C LEU A 103 -16.92 17.17 -8.57
N THR A 104 -16.83 15.98 -9.14
CA THR A 104 -16.74 14.71 -8.41
C THR A 104 -15.48 13.94 -8.77
N GLY A 105 -15.07 13.04 -7.87
CA GLY A 105 -13.95 12.12 -8.10
C GLY A 105 -12.60 12.60 -7.55
N LYS A 106 -11.55 11.80 -7.80
CA LYS A 106 -10.18 11.97 -7.24
C LYS A 106 -9.15 12.39 -8.30
N ASN A 107 -9.62 12.88 -9.45
CA ASN A 107 -8.80 13.35 -10.57
C ASN A 107 -8.53 14.84 -10.44
N TYR A 108 -7.74 15.21 -9.44
CA TYR A 108 -7.58 16.61 -9.03
C TYR A 108 -7.08 17.55 -10.16
N LYS A 109 -6.32 17.05 -11.15
CA LYS A 109 -5.92 17.83 -12.34
C LYS A 109 -7.11 18.20 -13.22
N GLN A 110 -7.99 17.23 -13.49
CA GLN A 110 -9.20 17.44 -14.29
C GLN A 110 -10.20 18.33 -13.54
N LEU A 111 -10.30 18.18 -12.22
CA LEU A 111 -11.11 19.04 -11.35
C LEU A 111 -10.64 20.50 -11.43
N LEU A 112 -9.33 20.74 -11.34
CA LEU A 112 -8.75 22.08 -11.44
C LEU A 112 -9.04 22.72 -12.80
N SER A 113 -8.78 21.99 -13.90
CA SER A 113 -9.10 22.46 -15.26
C SER A 113 -10.59 22.77 -15.46
N ARG A 114 -11.49 21.98 -14.85
CA ARG A 114 -12.93 22.26 -14.90
C ARG A 114 -13.31 23.50 -14.09
N LEU A 115 -12.65 23.77 -12.97
CA LEU A 115 -12.87 25.01 -12.20
C LEU A 115 -12.40 26.23 -12.98
N GLU A 116 -11.19 26.17 -13.53
CA GLU A 116 -10.63 27.24 -14.38
C GLU A 116 -11.55 27.51 -15.58
N ALA A 117 -12.07 26.47 -16.21
CA ALA A 117 -13.05 26.59 -17.31
C ALA A 117 -14.39 27.19 -16.86
N ARG A 118 -14.82 27.00 -15.60
CA ARG A 118 -16.03 27.63 -15.06
C ARG A 118 -15.79 29.10 -14.75
N LYS A 119 -14.68 29.43 -14.07
CA LYS A 119 -14.29 30.80 -13.75
C LYS A 119 -14.14 31.66 -14.99
N SER A 120 -13.38 31.18 -15.98
CA SER A 120 -13.22 31.88 -17.26
C SER A 120 -14.53 32.09 -18.02
N LYS A 121 -15.50 31.17 -17.92
CA LYS A 121 -16.84 31.37 -18.49
C LYS A 121 -17.63 32.45 -17.76
N LEU A 122 -17.54 32.49 -16.44
CA LEU A 122 -18.19 33.52 -15.63
C LEU A 122 -17.57 34.89 -15.87
N GLU A 123 -16.23 35.00 -15.92
CA GLU A 123 -15.51 36.24 -16.25
C GLU A 123 -15.93 36.77 -17.63
N LYS A 124 -15.87 35.93 -18.67
CA LYS A 124 -16.31 36.30 -20.03
C LYS A 124 -17.78 36.76 -20.12
N LEU A 125 -18.63 36.30 -19.21
CA LEU A 125 -20.02 36.72 -19.15
C LEU A 125 -20.19 37.99 -18.32
N LYS A 126 -19.41 38.19 -17.25
CA LYS A 126 -19.38 39.45 -16.50
C LYS A 126 -18.95 40.63 -17.36
N ASP A 127 -18.00 40.41 -18.27
CA ASP A 127 -17.52 41.42 -19.22
C ASP A 127 -18.58 41.82 -20.25
N LYS A 128 -19.53 40.93 -20.56
CA LYS A 128 -20.60 41.17 -21.53
C LYS A 128 -21.88 41.65 -20.86
N ASP A 129 -22.42 40.84 -19.95
CA ASP A 129 -23.71 40.98 -19.30
C ASP A 129 -23.64 40.56 -17.83
N GLN A 130 -23.66 41.52 -16.90
CA GLN A 130 -23.56 41.24 -15.46
C GLN A 130 -24.76 40.45 -14.92
N GLU A 131 -25.98 40.75 -15.39
CA GLU A 131 -27.21 40.07 -14.92
C GLU A 131 -27.21 38.59 -15.27
N LYS A 132 -26.87 38.24 -16.52
CA LYS A 132 -26.75 36.84 -16.96
C LYS A 132 -25.66 36.10 -16.19
N ALA A 133 -24.57 36.77 -15.84
CA ALA A 133 -23.53 36.19 -15.00
C ALA A 133 -24.05 35.87 -13.58
N GLN A 134 -24.80 36.79 -12.96
CA GLN A 134 -25.41 36.56 -11.64
C GLN A 134 -26.43 35.41 -11.66
N GLU A 135 -27.27 35.34 -12.69
CA GLU A 135 -28.19 34.21 -12.86
C GLU A 135 -27.46 32.87 -12.95
N LEU A 136 -26.38 32.80 -13.73
CA LEU A 136 -25.58 31.57 -13.85
C LEU A 136 -24.90 31.21 -12.54
N GLU A 137 -24.33 32.18 -11.82
CA GLU A 137 -23.77 31.95 -10.49
C GLU A 137 -24.84 31.40 -9.54
N ASN A 138 -26.05 31.95 -9.56
CA ASN A 138 -27.17 31.47 -8.75
C ASN A 138 -27.58 30.04 -9.14
N LYS A 139 -27.70 29.75 -10.44
CA LYS A 139 -27.95 28.40 -10.96
C LYS A 139 -26.86 27.41 -10.50
N MET A 140 -25.58 27.81 -10.50
CA MET A 140 -24.48 26.99 -10.00
C MET A 140 -24.57 26.75 -8.49
N LYS A 141 -24.88 27.79 -7.69
CA LYS A 141 -25.04 27.69 -6.23
C LYS A 141 -26.19 26.72 -5.87
N TRP A 142 -27.35 26.88 -6.49
CA TRP A 142 -28.52 26.03 -6.22
C TRP A 142 -28.32 24.58 -6.67
N THR A 143 -27.77 24.35 -7.86
CA THR A 143 -27.45 22.99 -8.33
C THR A 143 -26.43 22.31 -7.42
N ASN A 144 -25.44 23.05 -6.92
CA ASN A 144 -24.49 22.53 -5.94
C ASN A 144 -25.17 22.13 -4.61
N VAL A 145 -26.12 22.91 -4.11
CA VAL A 145 -26.90 22.57 -2.91
C VAL A 145 -27.73 21.30 -3.15
N LEU A 146 -28.42 21.20 -4.30
CA LEU A 146 -29.21 20.01 -4.67
C LEU A 146 -28.35 18.74 -4.72
N TYR A 147 -27.14 18.83 -5.26
CA TYR A 147 -26.21 17.70 -5.31
C TYR A 147 -25.64 17.34 -3.94
N LYS A 148 -25.37 18.33 -3.07
CA LYS A 148 -24.96 18.08 -1.69
C LYS A 148 -26.07 17.38 -0.90
N ALA A 149 -27.32 17.79 -1.11
CA ALA A 149 -28.49 17.16 -0.50
C ALA A 149 -28.69 15.70 -0.97
N GLU A 150 -28.41 15.41 -2.24
CA GLU A 150 -28.38 14.05 -2.79
C GLU A 150 -27.21 13.20 -2.22
N GLY A 151 -26.28 13.80 -1.49
CA GLY A 151 -25.12 13.13 -0.90
C GLY A 151 -23.88 13.07 -1.82
N VAL A 152 -23.91 13.79 -2.95
CA VAL A 152 -22.77 13.87 -3.86
C VAL A 152 -21.69 14.77 -3.26
N LYS A 153 -20.47 14.22 -3.08
CA LYS A 153 -19.31 14.95 -2.56
C LYS A 153 -18.70 15.86 -3.62
N ILE A 154 -19.14 17.12 -3.64
CA ILE A 154 -18.64 18.17 -4.54
C ILE A 154 -17.32 18.74 -4.00
N ARG A 155 -16.34 18.94 -4.88
CA ARG A 155 -14.99 19.44 -4.56
C ARG A 155 -14.66 20.66 -5.42
N ASP A 156 -15.10 21.83 -4.97
CA ASP A 156 -14.98 23.07 -5.74
C ASP A 156 -13.85 24.00 -5.24
N ASP A 157 -13.19 23.66 -4.13
CA ASP A 157 -12.13 24.48 -3.52
C ASP A 157 -10.78 24.28 -4.24
N GLU A 158 -10.29 25.31 -4.93
CA GLU A 158 -9.03 25.24 -5.70
C GLU A 158 -7.81 24.95 -4.83
N GLU A 159 -7.69 25.61 -3.68
CA GLU A 159 -6.57 25.43 -2.75
C GLU A 159 -6.51 24.00 -2.23
N ARG A 160 -7.66 23.43 -1.87
CA ARG A 160 -7.75 22.04 -1.41
C ARG A 160 -7.43 21.06 -2.53
N LEU A 161 -7.84 21.34 -3.76
CA LEU A 161 -7.48 20.52 -4.93
C LEU A 161 -5.98 20.56 -5.22
N LYS A 162 -5.35 21.74 -5.16
CA LYS A 162 -3.89 21.92 -5.28
C LYS A 162 -3.16 21.19 -4.15
N ALA A 163 -3.61 21.30 -2.90
CA ALA A 163 -3.05 20.58 -1.77
C ALA A 163 -3.19 19.06 -1.95
N ALA A 164 -4.35 18.57 -2.40
CA ALA A 164 -4.59 17.16 -2.67
C ALA A 164 -3.69 16.62 -3.80
N LEU A 165 -3.39 17.43 -4.82
CA LEU A 165 -2.38 17.12 -5.84
C LEU A 165 -0.99 16.94 -5.22
N LYS A 166 -0.54 17.93 -4.44
CA LYS A 166 0.76 17.88 -3.75
C LYS A 166 0.87 16.65 -2.85
N HIS A 167 -0.18 16.30 -2.10
CA HIS A 167 -0.19 15.08 -1.29
C HIS A 167 -0.12 13.79 -2.12
N LYS A 168 -0.80 13.75 -3.28
CA LYS A 168 -0.77 12.61 -4.20
C LYS A 168 0.63 12.41 -4.79
N GLU A 169 1.29 13.49 -5.16
CA GLU A 169 2.66 13.51 -5.67
C GLU A 169 3.66 13.10 -4.58
N LYS A 170 3.55 13.66 -3.37
CA LYS A 170 4.37 13.26 -2.22
C LYS A 170 4.27 11.75 -1.94
N ARG A 171 3.06 11.18 -2.00
CA ARG A 171 2.86 9.73 -1.82
C ARG A 171 3.45 8.90 -2.97
N LYS A 172 3.46 9.42 -4.20
CA LYS A 172 4.14 8.76 -5.33
C LYS A 172 5.64 8.78 -5.14
N ALA A 173 6.22 9.94 -4.82
CA ALA A 173 7.65 10.09 -4.56
C ALA A 173 8.12 9.20 -3.40
N GLN A 174 7.36 9.12 -2.30
CA GLN A 174 7.67 8.21 -1.19
C GLN A 174 7.67 6.74 -1.63
N ARG A 175 6.69 6.32 -2.44
CA ARG A 175 6.66 4.95 -2.98
C ARG A 175 7.85 4.70 -3.88
N GLN A 176 8.17 5.61 -4.79
CA GLN A 176 9.33 5.50 -5.67
C GLN A 176 10.63 5.33 -4.87
N LYS A 177 10.89 6.22 -3.89
CA LYS A 177 12.06 6.11 -3.00
C LYS A 177 12.12 4.78 -2.24
N GLN A 178 10.98 4.25 -1.80
CA GLN A 178 10.94 2.94 -1.12
C GLN A 178 11.26 1.79 -2.07
N TRP A 179 10.85 1.88 -3.34
CA TRP A 179 11.17 0.89 -4.36
C TRP A 179 12.65 0.95 -4.75
N GLU A 180 13.19 2.15 -4.98
CA GLU A 180 14.62 2.38 -5.23
C GLU A 180 15.48 1.81 -4.11
N LYS A 181 15.16 2.10 -2.84
CA LYS A 181 15.85 1.51 -1.69
C LYS A 181 15.79 -0.01 -1.65
N ARG A 182 14.68 -0.61 -2.09
CA ARG A 182 14.56 -2.07 -2.15
C ARG A 182 15.46 -2.64 -3.25
N THR A 183 15.49 -2.01 -4.43
CA THR A 183 16.34 -2.47 -5.53
C THR A 183 17.81 -2.31 -5.19
N GLU A 184 18.21 -1.18 -4.61
CA GLU A 184 19.57 -0.94 -4.11
C GLU A 184 19.98 -2.00 -3.10
N HIS A 185 19.14 -2.28 -2.09
CA HIS A 185 19.41 -3.30 -1.08
C HIS A 185 19.56 -4.71 -1.66
N VAL A 186 18.82 -5.05 -2.72
CA VAL A 186 18.95 -6.33 -3.41
C VAL A 186 20.30 -6.41 -4.11
N VAL A 187 20.68 -5.36 -4.85
CA VAL A 187 21.97 -5.27 -5.54
C VAL A 187 23.13 -5.33 -4.55
N GLU A 188 23.06 -4.56 -3.47
CA GLU A 188 24.08 -4.53 -2.42
C GLU A 188 24.27 -5.94 -1.81
N LYS A 189 23.18 -6.64 -1.48
CA LYS A 189 23.25 -8.02 -0.98
C LYS A 189 23.85 -9.00 -1.99
N MET A 190 23.58 -8.81 -3.28
CA MET A 190 24.19 -9.62 -4.33
C MET A 190 25.70 -9.37 -4.40
N GLN A 191 26.13 -8.11 -4.38
CA GLN A 191 27.54 -7.71 -4.36
C GLN A 191 28.25 -8.25 -3.13
N GLN A 192 27.71 -8.04 -1.93
CA GLN A 192 28.28 -8.56 -0.68
C GLN A 192 28.48 -10.09 -0.72
N ARG A 193 27.56 -10.85 -1.32
CA ARG A 193 27.72 -12.30 -1.50
C ARG A 193 28.86 -12.63 -2.47
N GLN A 194 28.95 -11.93 -3.58
CA GLN A 194 30.02 -12.12 -4.56
C GLN A 194 31.39 -11.73 -3.97
N ASP A 195 31.47 -10.63 -3.24
CA ASP A 195 32.70 -10.18 -2.58
C ASP A 195 33.14 -11.14 -1.49
N LYS A 196 32.20 -11.67 -0.69
CA LYS A 196 32.49 -12.74 0.27
C LYS A 196 33.06 -13.97 -0.44
N ARG A 197 32.48 -14.38 -1.58
CA ARG A 197 33.01 -15.50 -2.38
C ARG A 197 34.42 -15.20 -2.90
N ARG A 198 34.64 -14.02 -3.48
CA ARG A 198 35.96 -13.58 -3.99
C ARG A 198 37.00 -13.55 -2.87
N ARG A 199 36.67 -12.97 -1.71
CA ARG A 199 37.54 -12.92 -0.53
C ARG A 199 37.88 -14.33 -0.02
N ASN A 200 36.91 -15.24 0.04
CA ASN A 200 37.16 -16.62 0.44
C ASN A 200 38.06 -17.37 -0.55
N ILE A 201 37.87 -17.16 -1.85
CA ILE A 201 38.73 -17.76 -2.88
C ILE A 201 40.16 -17.21 -2.77
N ARG A 202 40.34 -15.89 -2.62
CA ARG A 202 41.66 -15.27 -2.41
C ARG A 202 42.34 -15.83 -1.17
N LYS A 203 41.63 -15.89 -0.03
CA LYS A 203 42.13 -16.51 1.20
C LYS A 203 42.57 -17.95 0.97
N LYS A 204 41.76 -18.80 0.32
CA LYS A 204 42.14 -20.18 -0.01
C LYS A 204 43.39 -20.28 -0.88
N LYS A 205 43.59 -19.37 -1.83
CA LYS A 205 44.81 -19.33 -2.65
C LYS A 205 46.02 -18.96 -1.80
N VAL A 206 45.90 -17.92 -0.97
CA VAL A 206 46.97 -17.47 -0.06
C VAL A 206 47.35 -18.58 0.93
N THR A 207 46.38 -19.19 1.62
CA THR A 207 46.66 -20.28 2.58
C THR A 207 47.31 -21.49 1.92
N LYS A 208 46.96 -21.82 0.66
CA LYS A 208 47.64 -22.86 -0.11
C LYS A 208 49.09 -22.51 -0.39
N MET A 209 49.37 -21.25 -0.75
CA MET A 209 50.74 -20.77 -0.99
C MET A 209 51.55 -20.74 0.31
N GLU A 210 50.98 -20.23 1.40
CA GLU A 210 51.60 -20.21 2.73
C GLU A 210 51.92 -21.63 3.21
N HIS A 211 50.99 -22.57 3.07
CA HIS A 211 51.24 -23.97 3.46
C HIS A 211 52.35 -24.63 2.62
N LYS A 212 52.46 -24.29 1.32
CA LYS A 212 53.59 -24.73 0.48
C LYS A 212 54.90 -24.11 0.96
N MET A 213 54.90 -22.83 1.30
CA MET A 213 56.08 -22.12 1.84
C MET A 213 56.51 -22.71 3.19
N GLU A 214 55.57 -22.96 4.09
CA GLU A 214 55.82 -23.57 5.41
C GLU A 214 56.41 -24.98 5.27
N LYS A 215 55.88 -25.79 4.35
CA LYS A 215 56.45 -27.12 4.03
C LYS A 215 57.87 -27.02 3.48
N ALA A 216 58.18 -26.02 2.68
CA ALA A 216 59.54 -25.79 2.17
C ALA A 216 60.50 -25.39 3.30
N ARG A 217 60.08 -24.49 4.20
CA ARG A 217 60.84 -24.09 5.39
C ARG A 217 61.11 -25.27 6.33
N LYS A 218 60.10 -26.11 6.60
CA LYS A 218 60.26 -27.34 7.40
C LYS A 218 61.24 -28.34 6.80
N LYS A 219 61.43 -28.30 5.47
CA LYS A 219 62.43 -29.12 4.74
C LYS A 219 63.79 -28.41 4.62
N GLY A 220 64.00 -27.28 5.29
CA GLY A 220 65.27 -26.53 5.26
C GLY A 220 65.53 -25.74 3.98
N ARG A 221 64.54 -25.56 3.08
CA ARG A 221 64.73 -24.76 1.86
C ARG A 221 64.57 -23.27 2.17
N ILE A 222 65.57 -22.48 1.81
CA ILE A 222 65.56 -21.01 1.94
C ILE A 222 64.66 -20.44 0.83
N LEU A 223 63.64 -19.66 1.19
CA LEU A 223 62.75 -19.01 0.23
C LEU A 223 63.25 -17.61 -0.12
N PRO A 224 63.01 -17.11 -1.36
CA PRO A 224 63.39 -15.74 -1.76
C PRO A 224 62.85 -14.65 -0.82
N LYS A 225 61.65 -14.85 -0.26
CA LYS A 225 61.06 -13.94 0.74
C LYS A 225 61.81 -13.89 2.07
N ASP A 226 62.50 -14.97 2.42
CA ASP A 226 63.28 -15.04 3.65
C ASP A 226 64.63 -14.32 3.44
N LEU A 227 65.17 -14.32 2.22
CA LEU A 227 66.33 -13.51 1.81
C LEU A 227 66.01 -12.02 1.78
N GLU A 228 64.87 -11.63 1.18
CA GLU A 228 64.38 -10.24 1.21
C GLU A 228 64.17 -9.73 2.65
N LYS A 229 63.69 -10.59 3.55
CA LYS A 229 63.46 -10.25 4.96
C LYS A 229 64.76 -10.17 5.77
N ALA A 230 65.78 -10.93 5.38
CA ALA A 230 67.12 -10.87 5.97
C ALA A 230 67.95 -9.66 5.48
N GLY A 231 67.40 -8.84 4.57
CA GLY A 231 68.08 -7.66 4.03
C GLY A 231 69.22 -7.98 3.06
N VAL A 232 69.36 -9.25 2.65
CA VAL A 232 70.34 -9.68 1.65
C VAL A 232 69.67 -9.53 0.28
N LYS A 233 69.83 -8.34 -0.29
CA LYS A 233 69.62 -8.12 -1.73
C LYS A 233 70.93 -8.34 -2.45
#